data_AF-A0A968ZUP2-F1
#
_entry.id   AF-A0A968ZUP2-F1
#
_cell.length_a   1.000
_cell.length_b   1.000
_cell.length_c   1.000
_cell.angle_alpha   90.00
_cell.angle_beta   90.00
_cell.angle_gamma   90.00
#
_symmetry.space_group_name_H-M   'P 1'
#
loop_
_entity.id
_entity.type
_entity.pdbx_description
1 polymer ?
#
loop_
_entity_poly.entity_id
_entity_poly.type
_entity_poly.pdbx_seq_one_letter_code
_entity_poly.pdbx_strand_id
1 'polypeptide(L)'
;MVKERAELADEQENLQAARQTLESRYDNLQKDNEDRATIKDVQQFRPGMGNTILRCEEIVERIEELRSQLNFPENHADTTDRLITAFKGKRAEYTFSLDDLEVQLQSIETESKLQQLRNDLSKLEFVFKDSTEYSRYRALEDQLQTLSSDLGKVASLEADVTNADSISSIQKALATIDEVQPNLQDLDRFRTRLAALTEALTQKQKQFTDELTQWEQDLSYLSSMSAARKMQSKVVSGATRYKGSQYAEVYDAVRTDISQLTELLTITDTQKVDSIEACQSEIKRLEDWKADQEILSETLEQKLQSIEQSLLKNSAKY
;
A
#
# COMPACT_ATOMS: atom_id res chain seq x y z
N MET A 1 31.31 33.33 -99.41
CA MET A 1 32.46 32.58 -98.86
C MET A 1 32.85 32.92 -97.43
N VAL A 2 33.26 34.15 -97.05
CA VAL A 2 33.58 34.46 -95.63
C VAL A 2 32.32 34.55 -94.75
N LYS A 3 31.24 35.15 -95.30
CA LYS A 3 29.94 35.28 -94.62
C LYS A 3 29.24 33.94 -94.38
N GLU A 4 29.18 33.09 -95.41
CA GLU A 4 28.63 31.73 -95.32
C GLU A 4 29.42 30.82 -94.36
N ARG A 5 30.75 30.97 -94.25
CA ARG A 5 31.54 30.21 -93.28
C ARG A 5 31.32 30.67 -91.84
N ALA A 6 31.01 31.94 -91.61
CA ALA A 6 30.66 32.46 -90.30
C ALA A 6 29.24 32.04 -89.88
N GLU A 7 28.28 32.06 -90.81
CA GLU A 7 26.90 31.58 -90.59
C GLU A 7 26.87 30.06 -90.30
N LEU A 8 27.68 29.25 -91.00
CA LEU A 8 27.79 27.81 -90.73
C LEU A 8 28.43 27.48 -89.37
N ALA A 9 29.38 28.30 -88.92
CA ALA A 9 30.03 28.14 -87.61
C ALA A 9 29.06 28.49 -86.47
N ASP A 10 28.29 29.57 -86.62
CA ASP A 10 27.24 29.98 -85.68
C ASP A 10 26.11 28.93 -85.59
N GLU A 11 25.73 28.34 -86.72
CA GLU A 11 24.74 27.25 -86.76
C GLU A 11 25.25 25.95 -86.12
N GLN A 12 26.54 25.62 -86.27
CA GLN A 12 27.17 24.49 -85.58
C GLN A 12 27.25 24.72 -84.06
N GLU A 13 27.59 25.92 -83.61
CA GLU A 13 27.61 26.29 -82.20
C GLU A 13 26.20 26.21 -81.59
N ASN A 14 25.18 26.72 -82.30
CA ASN A 14 23.78 26.63 -81.90
C ASN A 14 23.28 25.18 -81.83
N LEU A 15 23.65 24.31 -82.78
CA LEU A 15 23.31 22.88 -82.74
C LEU A 15 24.01 22.14 -81.61
N GLN A 16 25.26 22.50 -81.31
CA GLN A 16 26.00 21.92 -80.19
C GLN A 16 25.40 22.33 -78.83
N ALA A 17 25.04 23.61 -78.67
CA ALA A 17 24.35 24.12 -77.49
C ALA A 17 22.96 23.48 -77.33
N ALA A 18 22.22 23.30 -78.42
CA ALA A 18 20.93 22.60 -78.41
C ALA A 18 21.09 21.13 -78.01
N ARG A 19 22.12 20.43 -78.49
CA ARG A 19 22.41 19.03 -78.11
C ARG A 19 22.76 18.91 -76.63
N GLN A 20 23.62 19.78 -76.11
CA GLN A 20 23.98 19.81 -74.68
C GLN A 20 22.76 20.12 -73.80
N THR A 21 21.90 21.03 -74.24
CA THR A 21 20.64 21.35 -73.55
C THR A 21 19.69 20.14 -73.54
N LEU A 22 19.61 19.40 -74.63
CA LEU A 22 18.73 18.24 -74.76
C LEU A 22 19.24 17.05 -73.94
N GLU A 23 20.55 16.83 -73.91
CA GLU A 23 21.21 15.81 -73.07
C GLU A 23 21.01 16.13 -71.58
N SER A 24 21.24 17.39 -71.16
CA SER A 24 20.95 17.82 -69.79
C SER A 24 19.47 17.67 -69.42
N ARG A 25 18.54 17.94 -70.34
CA ARG A 25 17.11 17.72 -70.11
C ARG A 25 16.76 16.25 -69.98
N TYR A 26 17.38 15.39 -70.78
CA TYR A 26 17.18 13.94 -70.70
C TYR A 26 17.71 13.37 -69.38
N ASP A 27 18.91 13.78 -68.96
CA ASP A 27 19.50 13.37 -67.68
C ASP A 27 18.65 13.84 -66.49
N ASN A 28 18.16 15.08 -66.51
CA ASN A 28 17.26 15.59 -65.48
C ASN A 28 15.93 14.84 -65.47
N LEU A 29 15.38 14.48 -66.63
CA LEU A 29 14.16 13.67 -66.72
C LEU A 29 14.38 12.26 -66.15
N GLN A 30 15.53 11.66 -66.40
CA GLN A 30 15.87 10.35 -65.84
C GLN A 30 15.96 10.42 -64.31
N LYS A 31 16.67 11.41 -63.76
CA LYS A 31 16.75 11.66 -62.32
C LYS A 31 15.38 11.91 -61.68
N ASP A 32 14.51 12.69 -62.33
CA ASP A 32 13.13 12.92 -61.87
C ASP A 32 12.30 11.63 -61.88
N ASN A 33 12.50 10.75 -62.87
CA ASN A 33 11.83 9.44 -62.90
C ASN A 33 12.31 8.50 -61.79
N GLU A 34 13.62 8.51 -61.49
CA GLU A 34 14.21 7.75 -60.37
C GLU A 34 13.66 8.26 -59.03
N ASP A 35 13.64 9.58 -58.83
CA ASP A 35 13.08 10.20 -57.63
C ASP A 35 11.59 9.88 -57.45
N ARG A 36 10.79 9.91 -58.53
CA ARG A 36 9.38 9.51 -58.49
C ARG A 36 9.19 8.05 -58.06
N ALA A 37 10.06 7.15 -58.49
CA ALA A 37 10.00 5.75 -58.07
C ALA A 37 10.29 5.62 -56.57
N THR A 38 11.35 6.28 -56.09
CA THR A 38 11.72 6.33 -54.67
C THR A 38 10.62 6.92 -53.80
N ILE A 39 9.98 8.02 -54.23
CA ILE A 39 8.87 8.65 -53.49
C ILE A 39 7.63 7.76 -53.48
N LYS A 40 7.36 7.01 -54.55
CA LYS A 40 6.27 6.04 -54.55
C LYS A 40 6.48 4.97 -53.48
N ASP A 41 7.73 4.56 -53.23
CA ASP A 41 8.07 3.63 -52.15
C ASP A 41 7.90 4.28 -50.77
N VAL A 42 8.31 5.52 -50.59
CA VAL A 42 8.04 6.30 -49.35
C VAL A 42 6.54 6.38 -49.06
N GLN A 43 5.71 6.61 -50.08
CA GLN A 43 4.25 6.71 -49.93
C GLN A 43 3.56 5.38 -49.59
N GLN A 44 4.26 4.24 -49.67
CA GLN A 44 3.71 2.96 -49.20
C GLN A 44 3.60 2.92 -47.67
N PHE A 45 4.42 3.69 -46.95
CA PHE A 45 4.35 3.80 -45.51
C PHE A 45 3.11 4.58 -45.08
N ARG A 46 2.18 3.90 -44.41
CA ARG A 46 0.94 4.50 -43.91
C ARG A 46 1.06 4.79 -42.41
N PRO A 47 0.49 5.90 -41.90
CA PRO A 47 0.55 6.22 -40.47
C PRO A 47 0.07 5.09 -39.54
N GLY A 48 -0.85 4.24 -39.99
CA GLY A 48 -1.33 3.07 -39.23
C GLY A 48 -0.34 1.90 -39.12
N MET A 49 0.82 1.95 -39.79
CA MET A 49 1.86 0.93 -39.70
C MET A 49 2.74 1.08 -38.45
N GLY A 50 2.64 2.21 -37.72
CA GLY A 50 3.42 2.50 -36.52
C GLY A 50 2.77 1.95 -35.25
N ASN A 51 2.49 0.66 -35.20
CA ASN A 51 1.82 0.01 -34.06
C ASN A 51 2.77 -0.36 -32.90
N THR A 52 4.09 -0.28 -33.11
CA THR A 52 5.12 -0.42 -32.07
C THR A 52 6.15 0.70 -32.22
N ILE A 53 6.88 1.00 -31.14
CA ILE A 53 7.97 2.00 -31.18
C ILE A 53 9.05 1.56 -32.16
N LEU A 54 9.49 0.30 -32.09
CA LEU A 54 10.47 -0.26 -33.02
C LEU A 54 10.02 -0.05 -34.48
N ARG A 55 8.74 -0.30 -34.78
CA ARG A 55 8.24 -0.14 -36.15
C ARG A 55 8.21 1.32 -36.60
N CYS A 56 7.88 2.25 -35.70
CA CYS A 56 8.01 3.68 -35.98
C CYS A 56 9.47 4.07 -36.27
N GLU A 57 10.41 3.53 -35.51
CA GLU A 57 11.85 3.79 -35.67
C GLU A 57 12.37 3.25 -37.01
N GLU A 58 12.09 1.98 -37.34
CA GLU A 58 12.45 1.35 -38.61
C GLU A 58 11.89 2.10 -39.82
N ILE A 59 10.63 2.56 -39.75
CA ILE A 59 10.01 3.29 -40.87
C ILE A 59 10.65 4.67 -41.02
N VAL A 60 10.92 5.37 -39.93
CA VAL A 60 11.61 6.67 -39.99
C VAL A 60 12.99 6.52 -40.60
N GLU A 61 13.78 5.55 -40.13
CA GLU A 61 15.10 5.25 -40.67
C GLU A 61 15.02 4.93 -42.17
N ARG A 62 14.06 4.09 -42.57
CA ARG A 62 13.88 3.74 -43.98
C ARG A 62 13.47 4.92 -44.86
N ILE A 63 12.62 5.82 -44.36
CA ILE A 63 12.25 7.03 -45.11
C ILE A 63 13.46 7.98 -45.21
N GLU A 64 14.26 8.12 -44.14
CA GLU A 64 15.48 8.93 -44.14
C GLU A 64 16.53 8.36 -45.11
N GLU A 65 16.71 7.04 -45.18
CA GLU A 65 17.54 6.37 -46.19
C GLU A 65 17.07 6.66 -47.62
N LEU A 66 15.78 6.47 -47.92
CA LEU A 66 15.21 6.73 -49.25
C LEU A 66 15.34 8.22 -49.63
N ARG A 67 15.13 9.12 -48.68
CA ARG A 67 15.33 10.57 -48.89
C ARG A 67 16.77 10.90 -49.28
N SER A 68 17.76 10.22 -48.69
CA SER A 68 19.18 10.43 -48.99
C SER A 68 19.58 9.98 -50.42
N GLN A 69 18.75 9.14 -51.05
CA GLN A 69 18.96 8.63 -52.41
C GLN A 69 18.33 9.51 -53.50
N LEU A 70 17.57 10.55 -53.13
CA LEU A 70 16.91 11.45 -54.08
C LEU A 70 17.93 12.39 -54.74
N ASN A 71 17.76 12.62 -56.04
CA ASN A 71 18.54 13.58 -56.80
C ASN A 71 18.11 15.03 -56.52
N PHE A 72 16.82 15.25 -56.26
CA PHE A 72 16.20 16.55 -55.96
C PHE A 72 15.34 16.47 -54.68
N PRO A 73 15.96 16.29 -53.49
CA PRO A 73 15.24 16.06 -52.24
C PRO A 73 14.29 17.22 -51.84
N GLU A 74 14.60 18.45 -52.24
CA GLU A 74 13.79 19.64 -51.99
C GLU A 74 12.39 19.56 -52.61
N ASN A 75 12.24 18.89 -53.76
CA ASN A 75 10.96 18.75 -54.45
C ASN A 75 9.99 17.82 -53.70
N HIS A 76 10.51 17.04 -52.74
CA HIS A 76 9.76 16.00 -52.06
C HIS A 76 9.80 16.12 -50.53
N ALA A 77 10.46 17.16 -50.01
CA ALA A 77 10.66 17.39 -48.58
C ALA A 77 9.32 17.34 -47.80
N ASP A 78 8.28 18.00 -48.29
CA ASP A 78 6.96 18.01 -47.64
C ASP A 78 6.38 16.59 -47.43
N THR A 79 6.57 15.70 -48.41
CA THR A 79 6.04 14.33 -48.34
C THR A 79 6.82 13.51 -47.32
N THR A 80 8.16 13.56 -47.38
CA THR A 80 9.02 12.82 -46.45
C THR A 80 8.89 13.34 -45.02
N ASP A 81 8.88 14.67 -44.84
CA ASP A 81 8.83 15.32 -43.53
C ASP A 81 7.48 15.07 -42.85
N ARG A 82 6.38 15.08 -43.61
CA ARG A 82 5.05 14.76 -43.08
C ARG A 82 4.98 13.33 -42.53
N LEU A 83 5.52 12.35 -43.25
CA LEU A 83 5.50 10.94 -42.80
C LEU A 83 6.43 10.73 -41.61
N ILE A 84 7.65 11.26 -41.66
CA ILE A 84 8.60 11.21 -40.54
C ILE A 84 7.95 11.82 -39.28
N THR A 85 7.33 13.00 -39.42
CA THR A 85 6.64 13.67 -38.30
C THR A 85 5.49 12.84 -37.76
N ALA A 86 4.71 12.17 -38.62
CA ALA A 86 3.61 11.32 -38.18
C ALA A 86 4.09 10.13 -37.33
N PHE A 87 5.16 9.43 -37.77
CA PHE A 87 5.70 8.29 -37.02
C PHE A 87 6.45 8.73 -35.74
N LYS A 88 7.19 9.85 -35.79
CA LYS A 88 7.80 10.45 -34.58
C LYS A 88 6.74 10.89 -33.58
N GLY A 89 5.64 11.49 -34.04
CA GLY A 89 4.49 11.84 -33.21
C GLY A 89 3.84 10.61 -32.57
N LYS A 90 3.67 9.53 -33.33
CA LYS A 90 3.13 8.28 -32.81
C LYS A 90 4.01 7.65 -31.72
N ARG A 91 5.33 7.65 -31.91
CA ARG A 91 6.27 7.26 -30.85
C ARG A 91 6.10 8.14 -29.61
N ALA A 92 6.02 9.46 -29.78
CA ALA A 92 5.83 10.39 -28.66
C ALA A 92 4.53 10.13 -27.89
N GLU A 93 3.43 9.74 -28.55
CA GLU A 93 2.18 9.33 -27.88
C GLU A 93 2.39 8.11 -26.97
N TYR A 94 3.15 7.11 -27.43
CA TYR A 94 3.46 5.94 -26.61
C TYR A 94 4.36 6.28 -25.43
N THR A 95 5.42 7.07 -25.66
CA THR A 95 6.30 7.56 -24.58
C THR A 95 5.51 8.37 -23.56
N PHE A 96 4.64 9.27 -24.00
CA PHE A 96 3.76 10.03 -23.11
C PHE A 96 2.83 9.13 -22.30
N SER A 97 2.30 8.06 -22.91
CA SER A 97 1.49 7.09 -22.18
C SER A 97 2.28 6.41 -21.06
N LEU A 98 3.57 6.13 -21.28
CA LEU A 98 4.44 5.58 -20.24
C LEU A 98 4.76 6.62 -19.15
N ASP A 99 5.04 7.87 -19.53
CA ASP A 99 5.25 8.99 -18.60
C ASP A 99 4.04 9.14 -17.65
N ASP A 100 2.82 9.09 -18.19
CA ASP A 100 1.60 9.21 -17.42
C ASP A 100 1.46 8.06 -16.41
N LEU A 101 1.78 6.82 -16.81
CA LEU A 101 1.75 5.67 -15.89
C LEU A 101 2.79 5.80 -14.77
N GLU A 102 4.00 6.31 -15.07
CA GLU A 102 5.03 6.58 -14.07
C GLU A 102 4.57 7.63 -13.05
N VAL A 103 3.88 8.68 -13.50
CA VAL A 103 3.30 9.70 -12.61
C VAL A 103 2.19 9.10 -11.75
N GLN A 104 1.29 8.31 -12.34
CA GLN A 104 0.22 7.66 -11.60
C GLN A 104 0.77 6.75 -10.49
N LEU A 105 1.85 6.00 -10.76
CA LEU A 105 2.49 5.10 -9.80
C LEU A 105 2.83 5.79 -8.47
N GLN A 106 3.26 7.06 -8.51
CA GLN A 106 3.65 7.82 -7.32
C GLN A 106 2.49 8.05 -6.34
N SER A 107 1.23 7.95 -6.80
CA SER A 107 0.02 8.24 -6.03
C SER A 107 -0.78 7.00 -5.60
N ILE A 108 -0.26 5.81 -5.90
CA ILE A 108 -0.96 4.55 -5.62
C ILE A 108 -0.83 4.17 -4.14
N GLU A 109 -1.97 4.09 -3.45
CA GLU A 109 -2.05 3.70 -2.04
C GLU A 109 -2.81 2.38 -1.81
N THR A 110 -3.43 1.83 -2.86
CA THR A 110 -4.31 0.65 -2.76
C THR A 110 -4.02 -0.37 -3.84
N GLU A 111 -4.24 -1.65 -3.52
CA GLU A 111 -4.04 -2.76 -4.46
C GLU A 111 -4.96 -2.65 -5.69
N SER A 112 -6.18 -2.13 -5.52
CA SER A 112 -7.09 -1.92 -6.65
C SER A 112 -6.54 -0.92 -7.67
N LYS A 113 -5.94 0.19 -7.21
CA LYS A 113 -5.30 1.17 -8.10
C LYS A 113 -4.04 0.59 -8.75
N LEU A 114 -3.27 -0.20 -7.99
CA LEU A 114 -2.11 -0.91 -8.53
C LEU A 114 -2.49 -1.88 -9.65
N GLN A 115 -3.57 -2.65 -9.45
CA GLN A 115 -4.03 -3.61 -10.44
C GLN A 115 -4.52 -2.91 -11.71
N GLN A 116 -5.19 -1.76 -11.57
CA GLN A 116 -5.56 -0.94 -12.73
C GLN A 116 -4.32 -0.48 -13.50
N LEU A 117 -3.30 0.06 -12.81
CA LEU A 117 -2.08 0.53 -13.46
C LEU A 117 -1.31 -0.61 -14.14
N ARG A 118 -1.23 -1.79 -13.51
CA ARG A 118 -0.68 -3.01 -14.12
C ARG A 118 -1.40 -3.41 -15.40
N ASN A 119 -2.73 -3.38 -15.39
CA ASN A 119 -3.53 -3.69 -16.57
C ASN A 119 -3.27 -2.67 -17.69
N ASP A 120 -3.15 -1.38 -17.35
CA ASP A 120 -2.85 -0.33 -18.34
C ASP A 120 -1.43 -0.45 -18.90
N LEU A 121 -0.44 -0.77 -18.06
CA LEU A 121 0.93 -1.04 -18.51
C LEU A 121 0.98 -2.26 -19.44
N SER A 122 0.28 -3.36 -19.11
CA SER A 122 0.29 -4.58 -19.93
C SER A 122 -0.19 -4.36 -21.37
N LYS A 123 -1.08 -3.37 -21.59
CA LYS A 123 -1.54 -2.99 -22.95
C LYS A 123 -0.41 -2.40 -23.79
N LEU A 124 0.64 -1.88 -23.15
CA LEU A 124 1.81 -1.28 -23.79
C LEU A 124 2.95 -2.30 -24.02
N GLU A 125 2.87 -3.52 -23.48
CA GLU A 125 3.98 -4.50 -23.59
C GLU A 125 4.44 -4.69 -25.04
N PHE A 126 3.49 -5.01 -25.93
CA PHE A 126 3.80 -5.25 -27.35
C PHE A 126 4.30 -3.98 -28.07
N VAL A 127 3.89 -2.79 -27.62
CA VAL A 127 4.30 -1.51 -28.21
C VAL A 127 5.77 -1.23 -27.94
N PHE A 128 6.23 -1.55 -26.73
CA PHE A 128 7.58 -1.23 -26.26
C PHE A 128 8.58 -2.37 -26.48
N LYS A 129 8.11 -3.60 -26.71
CA LYS A 129 8.97 -4.76 -26.91
C LYS A 129 10.01 -4.53 -28.01
N ASP A 130 11.25 -4.91 -27.72
CA ASP A 130 12.41 -4.80 -28.60
C ASP A 130 12.75 -3.36 -29.06
N SER A 131 12.08 -2.34 -28.49
CA SER A 131 12.36 -0.93 -28.79
C SER A 131 13.48 -0.35 -27.92
N THR A 132 13.96 0.83 -28.30
CA THR A 132 14.92 1.61 -27.52
C THR A 132 14.42 1.98 -26.12
N GLU A 133 13.10 2.02 -25.91
CA GLU A 133 12.44 2.39 -24.66
C GLU A 133 12.03 1.17 -23.80
N TYR A 134 12.35 -0.06 -24.22
CA TYR A 134 11.90 -1.26 -23.51
C TYR A 134 12.45 -1.37 -22.08
N SER A 135 13.69 -0.90 -21.85
CA SER A 135 14.30 -0.87 -20.52
C SER A 135 13.49 -0.01 -19.54
N ARG A 136 12.91 1.09 -20.03
CA ARG A 136 12.07 1.99 -19.24
C ARG A 136 10.73 1.35 -18.87
N TYR A 137 10.09 0.69 -19.84
CA TYR A 137 8.91 -0.14 -19.59
C TYR A 137 9.18 -1.19 -18.50
N ARG A 138 10.31 -1.93 -18.61
CA ARG A 138 10.71 -2.95 -17.63
C ARG A 138 10.96 -2.36 -16.24
N ALA A 139 11.60 -1.20 -16.15
CA ALA A 139 11.81 -0.52 -14.87
C ALA A 139 10.48 -0.19 -14.17
N LEU A 140 9.48 0.27 -14.92
CA LEU A 140 8.14 0.54 -14.36
C LEU A 140 7.44 -0.76 -13.89
N GLU A 141 7.59 -1.85 -14.64
CA GLU A 141 7.08 -3.18 -14.23
C GLU A 141 7.73 -3.65 -12.91
N ASP A 142 9.04 -3.49 -12.77
CA ASP A 142 9.78 -3.85 -11.55
C ASP A 142 9.35 -2.98 -10.35
N GLN A 143 9.10 -1.69 -10.58
CA GLN A 143 8.57 -0.78 -9.56
C GLN A 143 7.16 -1.16 -9.12
N LEU A 144 6.27 -1.53 -10.05
CA LEU A 144 4.93 -2.05 -9.75
C LEU A 144 4.99 -3.32 -8.90
N GLN A 145 5.91 -4.23 -9.24
CA GLN A 145 6.10 -5.46 -8.49
C GLN A 145 6.59 -5.20 -7.07
N THR A 146 7.51 -4.27 -6.92
CA THR A 146 8.02 -3.81 -5.62
C THR A 146 6.90 -3.22 -4.77
N LEU A 147 6.11 -2.30 -5.35
CA LEU A 147 4.99 -1.67 -4.66
C LEU A 147 3.91 -2.67 -4.25
N SER A 148 3.64 -3.69 -5.07
CA SER A 148 2.71 -4.78 -4.73
C SER A 148 3.16 -5.57 -3.52
N SER A 149 4.45 -5.90 -3.45
CA SER A 149 5.03 -6.58 -2.29
C SER A 149 4.85 -5.74 -1.03
N ASP A 150 5.15 -4.45 -1.10
CA ASP A 150 5.03 -3.56 0.06
C ASP A 150 3.57 -3.34 0.49
N LEU A 151 2.65 -3.15 -0.47
CA LEU A 151 1.21 -3.10 -0.19
C LEU A 151 0.70 -4.38 0.47
N GLY A 152 1.17 -5.55 0.01
CA GLY A 152 0.83 -6.85 0.59
C GLY A 152 1.30 -6.98 2.05
N LYS A 153 2.54 -6.56 2.35
CA LYS A 153 3.07 -6.53 3.71
C LYS A 153 2.24 -5.60 4.61
N VAL A 154 1.94 -4.39 4.15
CA VAL A 154 1.14 -3.41 4.91
C VAL A 154 -0.28 -3.93 5.16
N ALA A 155 -0.93 -4.54 4.15
CA ALA A 155 -2.25 -5.13 4.32
C ALA A 155 -2.25 -6.29 5.34
N SER A 156 -1.19 -7.09 5.38
CA SER A 156 -1.02 -8.12 6.42
C SER A 156 -0.92 -7.50 7.82
N LEU A 157 -0.14 -6.43 7.98
CA LEU A 157 -0.02 -5.71 9.25
C LEU A 157 -1.36 -5.14 9.72
N GLU A 158 -2.18 -4.62 8.80
CA GLU A 158 -3.52 -4.13 9.13
C GLU A 158 -4.46 -5.23 9.61
N ALA A 159 -4.37 -6.41 8.99
CA ALA A 159 -5.10 -7.58 9.43
C ALA A 159 -4.64 -8.02 10.83
N ASP A 160 -3.33 -8.04 11.09
CA ASP A 160 -2.77 -8.36 12.41
C ASP A 160 -3.24 -7.36 13.47
N VAL A 161 -3.25 -6.06 13.16
CA VAL A 161 -3.75 -5.00 14.04
C VAL A 161 -5.23 -5.18 14.36
N THR A 162 -6.03 -5.49 13.34
CA THR A 162 -7.47 -5.72 13.49
C THR A 162 -7.76 -6.92 14.39
N ASN A 163 -6.96 -7.98 14.28
CA ASN A 163 -7.14 -9.23 15.03
C ASN A 163 -6.45 -9.25 16.40
N ALA A 164 -5.70 -8.21 16.75
CA ALA A 164 -4.93 -8.15 18.00
C ALA A 164 -5.83 -7.84 19.22
N ASP A 165 -6.46 -8.86 19.79
CA ASP A 165 -7.43 -8.73 20.90
C ASP A 165 -6.88 -9.08 22.29
N SER A 166 -5.56 -9.30 22.38
CA SER A 166 -4.84 -9.53 23.63
C SER A 166 -3.56 -8.71 23.69
N ILE A 167 -3.06 -8.44 24.89
CA ILE A 167 -1.79 -7.72 25.09
C ILE A 167 -0.64 -8.45 24.39
N SER A 168 -0.61 -9.79 24.46
CA SER A 168 0.42 -10.59 23.78
C SER A 168 0.32 -10.51 22.25
N SER A 169 -0.89 -10.57 21.68
CA SER A 169 -1.07 -10.35 20.23
C SER A 169 -0.74 -8.92 19.79
N ILE A 170 -1.03 -7.92 20.62
CA ILE A 170 -0.68 -6.51 20.35
C ILE A 170 0.85 -6.36 20.31
N GLN A 171 1.55 -6.90 21.31
CA GLN A 171 3.02 -6.88 21.35
C GLN A 171 3.64 -7.58 20.14
N LYS A 172 3.07 -8.72 19.72
CA LYS A 172 3.51 -9.42 18.51
C LYS A 172 3.30 -8.57 17.25
N ALA A 173 2.16 -7.92 17.12
CA ALA A 173 1.86 -7.05 15.98
C ALA A 173 2.81 -5.84 15.94
N LEU A 174 3.07 -5.19 17.09
CA LEU A 174 4.05 -4.11 17.21
C LEU A 174 5.46 -4.56 16.78
N ALA A 175 5.92 -5.71 17.27
CA ALA A 175 7.21 -6.26 16.88
C ALA A 175 7.29 -6.58 15.37
N THR A 176 6.18 -7.04 14.78
CA THR A 176 6.10 -7.32 13.34
C THR A 176 6.15 -6.02 12.53
N ILE A 177 5.52 -4.95 13.00
CA ILE A 177 5.65 -3.61 12.39
C ILE A 177 7.12 -3.16 12.42
N ASP A 178 7.79 -3.27 13.58
CA ASP A 178 9.20 -2.89 13.74
C ASP A 178 10.14 -3.70 12.84
N GLU A 179 9.82 -4.96 12.57
CA GLU A 179 10.57 -5.84 11.66
C GLU A 179 10.32 -5.50 10.18
N VAL A 180 9.06 -5.24 9.80
CA VAL A 180 8.67 -5.00 8.40
C VAL A 180 9.07 -3.61 7.93
N GLN A 181 8.93 -2.59 8.79
CA GLN A 181 9.15 -1.19 8.45
C GLN A 181 10.51 -0.91 7.76
N PRO A 182 11.67 -1.37 8.26
CA PRO A 182 12.96 -1.13 7.60
C PRO A 182 13.13 -1.92 6.29
N ASN A 183 12.27 -2.90 6.02
CA ASN A 183 12.32 -3.79 4.85
C ASN A 183 11.32 -3.40 3.75
N LEU A 184 10.61 -2.28 3.90
CA LEU A 184 9.81 -1.67 2.85
C LEU A 184 10.71 -0.88 1.91
N GLN A 185 10.56 -1.11 0.61
CA GLN A 185 11.32 -0.39 -0.41
C GLN A 185 10.80 1.05 -0.57
N ASP A 186 9.49 1.24 -0.42
CA ASP A 186 8.86 2.57 -0.43
C ASP A 186 8.33 2.96 0.96
N LEU A 187 9.24 3.05 1.93
CA LEU A 187 8.91 3.36 3.32
C LEU A 187 8.19 4.71 3.47
N ASP A 188 8.63 5.74 2.75
CA ASP A 188 8.07 7.09 2.89
C ASP A 188 6.58 7.14 2.52
N ARG A 189 6.16 6.38 1.50
CA ARG A 189 4.73 6.25 1.13
C ARG A 189 3.88 5.68 2.26
N PHE A 190 4.40 4.73 3.03
CA PHE A 190 3.62 4.03 4.07
C PHE A 190 3.83 4.57 5.48
N ARG A 191 4.75 5.51 5.68
CA ARG A 191 5.16 6.00 7.00
C ARG A 191 3.99 6.46 7.87
N THR A 192 3.11 7.30 7.33
CA THR A 192 1.95 7.81 8.07
C THR A 192 0.97 6.69 8.44
N ARG A 193 0.76 5.73 7.53
CA ARG A 193 -0.14 4.58 7.75
C ARG A 193 0.41 3.66 8.83
N LEU A 194 1.70 3.33 8.79
CA LEU A 194 2.36 2.53 9.82
C LEU A 194 2.33 3.22 11.19
N ALA A 195 2.58 4.52 11.25
CA ALA A 195 2.50 5.29 12.49
C ALA A 195 1.09 5.22 13.11
N ALA A 196 0.04 5.32 12.28
CA ALA A 196 -1.34 5.18 12.75
C ALA A 196 -1.65 3.78 13.29
N LEU A 197 -1.10 2.71 12.68
CA LEU A 197 -1.26 1.34 13.17
C LEU A 197 -0.57 1.16 14.54
N THR A 198 0.66 1.65 14.67
CA THR A 198 1.41 1.62 15.94
C THR A 198 0.68 2.40 17.04
N GLU A 199 0.14 3.57 16.72
CA GLU A 199 -0.65 4.37 17.66
C GLU A 199 -1.91 3.62 18.10
N ALA A 200 -2.67 3.05 17.16
CA ALA A 200 -3.89 2.29 17.46
C ALA A 200 -3.62 1.10 18.40
N LEU A 201 -2.54 0.34 18.14
CA LEU A 201 -2.12 -0.77 19.00
C LEU A 201 -1.71 -0.30 20.40
N THR A 202 -0.94 0.78 20.48
CA THR A 202 -0.48 1.36 21.75
C THR A 202 -1.66 1.86 22.59
N GLN A 203 -2.63 2.53 21.97
CA GLN A 203 -3.85 2.97 22.63
C GLN A 203 -4.69 1.78 23.13
N LYS A 204 -4.84 0.72 22.32
CA LYS A 204 -5.57 -0.49 22.69
C LYS A 204 -4.90 -1.21 23.87
N GLN A 205 -3.57 -1.31 23.88
CA GLN A 205 -2.82 -1.87 25.00
C GLN A 205 -3.03 -1.03 26.27
N LYS A 206 -2.90 0.30 26.15
CA LYS A 206 -3.13 1.22 27.26
C LYS A 206 -4.54 1.08 27.85
N GLN A 207 -5.55 0.95 27.00
CA GLN A 207 -6.91 0.72 27.45
C GLN A 207 -7.03 -0.55 28.31
N PHE A 208 -6.40 -1.65 27.90
CA PHE A 208 -6.42 -2.89 28.69
C PHE A 208 -5.67 -2.77 30.02
N THR A 209 -4.55 -2.03 30.05
CA THR A 209 -3.80 -1.81 31.30
C THR A 209 -4.53 -0.87 32.26
N ASP A 210 -5.15 0.18 31.74
CA ASP A 210 -5.93 1.14 32.53
C ASP A 210 -7.19 0.46 33.10
N GLU A 211 -7.84 -0.41 32.31
CA GLU A 211 -8.98 -1.22 32.77
C GLU A 211 -8.59 -2.16 33.92
N LEU A 212 -7.46 -2.86 33.82
CA LEU A 212 -6.97 -3.74 34.89
C LEU A 212 -6.65 -2.95 36.16
N THR A 213 -5.97 -1.81 36.01
CA THR A 213 -5.64 -0.92 37.14
C THR A 213 -6.91 -0.38 37.82
N GLN A 214 -7.93 -0.04 37.03
CA GLN A 214 -9.22 0.38 37.58
C GLN A 214 -9.87 -0.76 38.37
N TRP A 215 -9.76 -1.99 37.89
CA TRP A 215 -10.31 -3.15 38.58
C TRP A 215 -9.67 -3.41 39.94
N GLU A 216 -8.34 -3.25 40.03
CA GLU A 216 -7.60 -3.29 41.29
C GLU A 216 -8.06 -2.22 42.28
N GLN A 217 -8.28 -0.99 41.80
CA GLN A 217 -8.73 0.11 42.67
C GLN A 217 -10.17 -0.09 43.14
N ASP A 218 -11.07 -0.49 42.24
CA ASP A 218 -12.49 -0.69 42.52
C ASP A 218 -12.73 -1.74 43.60
N LEU A 219 -11.88 -2.77 43.69
CA LEU A 219 -11.94 -3.83 44.72
C LEU A 219 -12.09 -3.27 46.14
N SER A 220 -11.35 -2.20 46.46
CA SER A 220 -11.40 -1.56 47.78
C SER A 220 -12.75 -0.90 48.08
N TYR A 221 -13.46 -0.41 47.05
CA TYR A 221 -14.71 0.34 47.17
C TYR A 221 -15.97 -0.52 47.04
N LEU A 222 -15.84 -1.75 46.54
CA LEU A 222 -16.97 -2.68 46.42
C LEU A 222 -17.53 -3.07 47.80
N SER A 223 -18.78 -2.71 48.06
CA SER A 223 -19.47 -2.96 49.34
C SER A 223 -20.82 -3.66 49.19
N SER A 224 -21.29 -3.90 47.97
CA SER A 224 -22.56 -4.58 47.70
C SER A 224 -22.37 -5.78 46.79
N MET A 225 -23.17 -6.83 47.02
CA MET A 225 -23.14 -8.05 46.23
C MET A 225 -23.42 -7.81 44.74
N SER A 226 -24.36 -6.90 44.43
CA SER A 226 -24.71 -6.59 43.04
C SER A 226 -23.55 -5.92 42.30
N ALA A 227 -22.81 -5.02 42.95
CA ALA A 227 -21.63 -4.38 42.37
C ALA A 227 -20.49 -5.39 42.17
N ALA A 228 -20.23 -6.25 43.17
CA ALA A 228 -19.20 -7.27 43.09
C ALA A 228 -19.48 -8.30 41.96
N ARG A 229 -20.72 -8.79 41.83
CA ARG A 229 -21.12 -9.69 40.73
C ARG A 229 -20.99 -9.03 39.35
N LYS A 230 -21.38 -7.76 39.23
CA LYS A 230 -21.21 -6.99 37.98
C LYS A 230 -19.74 -6.89 37.61
N MET A 231 -18.88 -6.66 38.60
CA MET A 231 -17.45 -6.60 38.41
C MET A 231 -16.87 -7.95 37.99
N GLN A 232 -17.24 -9.03 38.70
CA GLN A 232 -16.84 -10.40 38.38
C GLN A 232 -17.16 -10.74 36.92
N SER A 233 -18.36 -10.40 36.45
CA SER A 233 -18.74 -10.63 35.04
C SER A 233 -17.87 -9.86 34.05
N LYS A 234 -17.40 -8.65 34.39
CA LYS A 234 -16.49 -7.87 33.53
C LYS A 234 -15.10 -8.48 33.51
N VAL A 235 -14.56 -8.85 34.67
CA VAL A 235 -13.23 -9.46 34.76
C VAL A 235 -13.20 -10.77 33.99
N VAL A 236 -14.20 -11.64 34.19
CA VAL A 236 -14.32 -12.92 33.46
C VAL A 236 -14.36 -12.71 31.94
N SER A 237 -15.08 -11.72 31.43
CA SER A 237 -15.13 -11.46 29.98
C SER A 237 -13.82 -10.88 29.42
N GLY A 238 -12.97 -10.31 30.28
CA GLY A 238 -11.65 -9.80 29.92
C GLY A 238 -10.53 -10.85 29.90
N ALA A 239 -10.77 -12.10 30.30
CA ALA A 239 -9.73 -13.13 30.49
C ALA A 239 -8.77 -13.29 29.29
N THR A 240 -9.31 -13.28 28.07
CA THR A 240 -8.51 -13.47 26.85
C THR A 240 -7.50 -12.33 26.64
N ARG A 241 -7.78 -11.12 27.14
CA ARG A 241 -6.93 -9.93 26.91
C ARG A 241 -5.56 -10.04 27.58
N TYR A 242 -5.50 -10.69 28.74
CA TYR A 242 -4.31 -10.76 29.58
C TYR A 242 -3.55 -12.09 29.46
N LYS A 243 -4.13 -13.09 28.80
CA LYS A 243 -3.53 -14.43 28.65
C LYS A 243 -2.16 -14.36 27.96
N GLY A 244 -1.15 -14.98 28.58
CA GLY A 244 0.21 -15.03 28.05
C GLY A 244 0.91 -13.67 27.98
N SER A 245 0.38 -12.66 28.68
CA SER A 245 1.02 -11.35 28.82
C SER A 245 1.71 -11.22 30.17
N GLN A 246 2.55 -10.19 30.30
CA GLN A 246 3.18 -9.82 31.58
C GLN A 246 2.18 -9.42 32.69
N TYR A 247 0.91 -9.19 32.34
CA TYR A 247 -0.15 -8.83 33.29
C TYR A 247 -1.01 -10.03 33.72
N ALA A 248 -0.69 -11.25 33.27
CA ALA A 248 -1.49 -12.44 33.56
C ALA A 248 -1.62 -12.70 35.07
N GLU A 249 -0.50 -12.62 35.81
CA GLU A 249 -0.48 -12.84 37.26
C GLU A 249 -1.31 -11.79 38.02
N VAL A 250 -1.17 -10.52 37.63
CA VAL A 250 -1.93 -9.40 38.20
C VAL A 250 -3.43 -9.58 37.95
N TYR A 251 -3.80 -9.92 36.71
CA TYR A 251 -5.19 -10.21 36.36
C TYR A 251 -5.76 -11.40 37.14
N ASP A 252 -4.99 -12.48 37.29
CA ASP A 252 -5.42 -13.66 38.04
C ASP A 252 -5.59 -13.36 39.54
N ALA A 253 -4.73 -12.51 40.12
CA ALA A 253 -4.90 -12.00 41.48
C ALA A 253 -6.21 -11.21 41.63
N VAL A 254 -6.45 -10.22 40.76
CA VAL A 254 -7.70 -9.43 40.75
C VAL A 254 -8.93 -10.31 40.59
N ARG A 255 -8.88 -11.29 39.69
CA ARG A 255 -9.99 -12.22 39.47
C ARG A 255 -10.28 -13.06 40.72
N THR A 256 -9.24 -13.53 41.39
CA THR A 256 -9.34 -14.30 42.63
C THR A 256 -9.95 -13.44 43.74
N ASP A 257 -9.42 -12.24 43.94
CA ASP A 257 -9.91 -11.29 44.95
C ASP A 257 -11.38 -10.94 44.74
N ILE A 258 -11.82 -10.70 43.51
CA ILE A 258 -13.23 -10.40 43.20
C ILE A 258 -14.13 -11.61 43.48
N SER A 259 -13.65 -12.82 43.21
CA SER A 259 -14.39 -14.05 43.52
C SER A 259 -14.59 -14.19 45.04
N GLN A 260 -13.49 -14.08 45.79
CA GLN A 260 -13.50 -14.15 47.25
C GLN A 260 -14.37 -13.03 47.86
N LEU A 261 -14.29 -11.80 47.34
CA LEU A 261 -15.16 -10.70 47.77
C LEU A 261 -16.63 -10.99 47.53
N THR A 262 -16.96 -11.58 46.37
CA THR A 262 -18.35 -11.91 46.02
C THR A 262 -18.90 -12.98 46.96
N GLU A 263 -18.09 -13.96 47.34
CA GLU A 263 -18.44 -14.97 48.34
C GLU A 263 -18.65 -14.35 49.72
N LEU A 264 -17.69 -13.53 50.18
CA LEU A 264 -17.76 -12.82 51.45
C LEU A 264 -19.05 -11.98 51.55
N LEU A 265 -19.34 -11.17 50.54
CA LEU A 265 -20.56 -10.36 50.49
C LEU A 265 -21.83 -11.21 50.41
N THR A 266 -21.77 -12.42 49.85
CA THR A 266 -22.90 -13.37 49.86
C THR A 266 -23.14 -13.94 51.26
N ILE A 267 -22.08 -14.23 52.01
CA ILE A 267 -22.20 -14.62 53.42
C ILE A 267 -22.82 -13.48 54.22
N THR A 268 -22.31 -12.25 54.07
CA THR A 268 -22.81 -11.07 54.80
C THR A 268 -24.26 -10.71 54.46
N ASP A 269 -24.68 -10.80 53.20
CA ASP A 269 -26.06 -10.46 52.81
C ASP A 269 -27.09 -11.50 53.29
N THR A 270 -26.65 -12.74 53.54
CA THR A 270 -27.50 -13.83 54.05
C THR A 270 -27.43 -14.00 55.57
N GLN A 271 -26.71 -13.11 56.26
CA GLN A 271 -26.44 -13.22 57.70
C GLN A 271 -27.71 -13.10 58.55
N LYS A 272 -27.78 -13.89 59.62
CA LYS A 272 -28.80 -13.74 60.67
C LYS A 272 -28.16 -13.19 61.95
N VAL A 273 -28.69 -12.07 62.44
CA VAL A 273 -28.15 -11.32 63.59
C VAL A 273 -29.25 -11.02 64.62
N ASP A 274 -30.21 -11.93 64.76
CA ASP A 274 -31.39 -11.81 65.63
C ASP A 274 -31.16 -12.28 67.08
N SER A 275 -30.05 -12.96 67.36
CA SER A 275 -29.62 -13.33 68.73
C SER A 275 -28.10 -13.34 68.89
N ILE A 276 -27.62 -13.48 70.14
CA ILE A 276 -26.19 -13.65 70.45
C ILE A 276 -25.65 -14.92 69.79
N GLU A 277 -26.38 -16.04 69.90
CA GLU A 277 -26.00 -17.32 69.28
C GLU A 277 -25.95 -17.22 67.75
N ALA A 278 -26.88 -16.47 67.14
CA ALA A 278 -26.86 -16.20 65.71
C ALA A 278 -25.61 -15.41 65.30
N CYS A 279 -25.27 -14.34 66.04
CA CYS A 279 -24.04 -13.56 65.80
C CYS A 279 -22.78 -14.43 65.94
N GLN A 280 -22.70 -15.29 66.96
CA GLN A 280 -21.56 -16.20 67.17
C GLN A 280 -21.45 -17.25 66.05
N SER A 281 -22.58 -17.77 65.58
CA SER A 281 -22.61 -18.72 64.45
C SER A 281 -22.12 -18.06 63.15
N GLU A 282 -22.48 -16.80 62.88
CA GLU A 282 -22.00 -16.09 61.69
C GLU A 282 -20.52 -15.73 61.79
N ILE A 283 -20.01 -15.36 62.98
CA ILE A 283 -18.56 -15.16 63.20
C ILE A 283 -17.80 -16.46 62.88
N LYS A 284 -18.26 -17.59 63.42
CA LYS A 284 -17.64 -18.89 63.12
C LYS A 284 -17.68 -19.23 61.63
N ARG A 285 -18.79 -18.93 60.94
CA ARG A 285 -18.92 -19.14 59.49
C ARG A 285 -17.91 -18.29 58.70
N LEU A 286 -17.63 -17.06 59.13
CA LEU A 286 -16.61 -16.20 58.53
C LEU A 286 -15.18 -16.71 58.81
N GLU A 287 -14.91 -17.23 60.01
CA GLU A 287 -13.63 -17.86 60.35
C GLU A 287 -13.38 -19.13 59.53
N ASP A 288 -14.40 -20.00 59.40
CA ASP A 288 -14.35 -21.21 58.57
C ASP A 288 -14.10 -20.83 57.10
N TRP A 289 -14.83 -19.84 56.56
CA TRP A 289 -14.60 -19.34 55.20
C TRP A 289 -13.18 -18.80 55.01
N LYS A 290 -12.65 -18.06 55.98
CA LYS A 290 -11.27 -17.54 55.97
C LYS A 290 -10.24 -18.67 55.94
N ALA A 291 -10.46 -19.71 56.74
CA ALA A 291 -9.58 -20.88 56.80
C ALA A 291 -9.55 -21.68 55.48
N ASP A 292 -10.66 -21.65 54.73
CA ASP A 292 -10.77 -22.27 53.40
C ASP A 292 -10.08 -21.44 52.29
N GLN A 293 -9.70 -20.19 52.54
CA GLN A 293 -8.97 -19.37 51.58
C GLN A 293 -7.46 -19.65 51.65
N GLU A 294 -6.85 -20.00 50.51
CA GLU A 294 -5.41 -20.27 50.44
C GLU A 294 -4.56 -19.01 50.71
N ILE A 295 -4.96 -17.87 50.14
CA ILE A 295 -4.37 -16.55 50.35
C ILE A 295 -5.50 -15.51 50.29
N LEU A 296 -5.46 -14.53 51.20
CA LEU A 296 -6.33 -13.35 51.19
C LEU A 296 -5.48 -12.11 50.94
N SER A 297 -5.97 -11.21 50.09
CA SER A 297 -5.34 -9.90 49.93
C SER A 297 -5.62 -8.99 51.11
N GLU A 298 -4.73 -8.02 51.36
CA GLU A 298 -4.87 -7.04 52.45
C GLU A 298 -6.23 -6.33 52.40
N THR A 299 -6.73 -6.03 51.19
CA THR A 299 -8.04 -5.39 51.00
C THR A 299 -9.18 -6.27 51.51
N LEU A 300 -9.12 -7.57 51.26
CA LEU A 300 -10.13 -8.52 51.73
C LEU A 300 -10.02 -8.78 53.22
N GLU A 301 -8.80 -8.86 53.76
CA GLU A 301 -8.58 -8.96 55.20
C GLU A 301 -9.18 -7.78 55.97
N GLN A 302 -8.97 -6.56 55.48
CA GLN A 302 -9.55 -5.35 56.09
C GLN A 302 -11.09 -5.37 56.04
N LYS A 303 -11.69 -5.81 54.93
CA LYS A 303 -13.16 -5.94 54.80
C LYS A 303 -13.72 -7.00 55.74
N LEU A 304 -13.07 -8.17 55.81
CA LEU A 304 -13.46 -9.25 56.70
C LEU A 304 -13.44 -8.79 58.16
N GLN A 305 -12.34 -8.16 58.61
CA GLN A 305 -12.22 -7.62 59.97
C GLN A 305 -13.31 -6.58 60.27
N SER A 306 -13.66 -5.72 59.30
CA SER A 306 -14.74 -4.73 59.46
C SER A 306 -16.10 -5.40 59.70
N ILE A 307 -16.39 -6.49 58.97
CA ILE A 307 -17.62 -7.27 59.12
C ILE A 307 -17.64 -7.97 60.48
N GLU A 308 -16.57 -8.66 60.86
CA GLU A 308 -16.43 -9.34 62.16
C GLU A 308 -16.63 -8.36 63.34
N GLN A 309 -15.99 -7.19 63.29
CA GLN A 309 -16.17 -6.14 64.30
C GLN A 309 -17.62 -5.64 64.39
N SER A 310 -18.33 -5.58 63.26
CA SER A 310 -19.75 -5.19 63.25
C SER A 310 -20.63 -6.24 63.94
N LEU A 311 -20.35 -7.53 63.73
CA LEU A 311 -21.05 -8.65 64.36
C LEU A 311 -20.80 -8.69 65.87
N LEU A 312 -19.55 -8.52 66.31
CA LEU A 312 -19.19 -8.42 67.73
C LEU A 312 -19.89 -7.25 68.44
N LYS A 313 -20.03 -6.11 67.75
CA LYS A 313 -20.78 -4.97 68.29
C LYS A 313 -22.28 -5.26 68.40
N ASN A 314 -22.84 -6.03 67.48
CA ASN A 314 -24.26 -6.42 67.54
C ASN A 314 -24.52 -7.44 68.63
N SER A 315 -23.63 -8.43 68.84
CA SER A 315 -23.76 -9.38 69.96
C SER A 315 -23.69 -8.70 71.32
N ALA A 316 -22.95 -7.60 71.45
CA ALA A 316 -22.86 -6.82 72.70
C ALA A 316 -24.10 -5.95 73.00
N LYS A 317 -25.04 -5.81 72.06
CA LYS A 317 -26.30 -5.08 72.26
C LYS A 317 -27.44 -5.95 72.78
N TYR A 318 -27.28 -7.26 72.72
CA TYR A 318 -28.19 -8.26 73.28
C TYR A 318 -27.75 -8.62 74.70
#